data_AF-B8ISE9-F1
#
_entry.id   AF-B8ISE9-F1
#
_cell.length_a   1.000
_cell.length_b   1.000
_cell.length_c   1.000
_cell.angle_alpha   90.00
_cell.angle_beta   90.00
_cell.angle_gamma   90.00
#
_symmetry.space_group_name_H-M   'P 1'
#
loop_
_entity.id
_entity.type
_entity.pdbx_description
1 polymer ?
#
loop_
_entity_poly.entity_id
_entity_poly.type
_entity_poly.pdbx_seq_one_letter_code
_entity_poly.pdbx_strand_id
1 'polypeptide(L)'
;MNSEQLTSLLRTLLQVAGGIAVGRGWIDADTATALTGAIVTILVTLWGLYARRNAALVAAAAKVPEVKTILADPATAIAIPSAKVQPAP
;
A
#
# COMPACT_ATOMS: atom_id res chain seq x y z
N MET A 1 1.32 9.09 6.77
CA MET A 1 2.28 9.14 5.62
C MET A 1 1.47 9.02 4.36
N ASN A 2 1.60 9.99 3.46
CA ASN A 2 0.85 9.98 2.21
C ASN A 2 1.41 8.88 1.29
N SER A 3 0.58 8.30 0.41
CA SER A 3 1.00 7.21 -0.48
C SER A 3 2.24 7.57 -1.29
N GLU A 4 2.32 8.83 -1.75
CA GLU A 4 3.46 9.41 -2.48
C GLU A 4 4.77 9.41 -1.68
N GLN A 5 4.70 9.69 -0.37
CA GLN A 5 5.87 9.67 0.50
C GLN A 5 6.40 8.25 0.69
N LEU A 6 5.51 7.27 0.76
CA LEU A 6 5.88 5.85 0.90
C LEU A 6 6.53 5.33 -0.40
N THR A 7 5.99 5.66 -1.57
CA THR A 7 6.60 5.28 -2.86
C THR A 7 7.93 5.99 -3.08
N SER A 8 8.05 7.26 -2.71
CA SER A 8 9.32 8.00 -2.79
C SER A 8 10.39 7.38 -1.89
N LEU A 9 10.04 7.06 -0.63
CA LEU A 9 10.93 6.38 0.30
C LEU A 9 11.37 5.01 -0.24
N LEU A 10 10.42 4.20 -0.69
CA LEU A 10 10.68 2.87 -1.25
C LEU A 10 11.61 2.94 -2.47
N ARG A 11 11.35 3.87 -3.40
CA ARG A 11 12.20 4.06 -4.58
C ARG A 11 13.62 4.45 -4.19
N THR A 12 13.76 5.33 -3.20
CA THR A 12 15.08 5.76 -2.71
C THR A 12 15.84 4.58 -2.10
N LEU A 13 15.18 3.76 -1.28
CA LEU A 13 15.77 2.55 -0.71
C LEU A 13 16.21 1.55 -1.79
N LEU A 14 15.38 1.34 -2.81
CA LEU A 14 15.70 0.44 -3.92
C LEU A 14 16.86 0.98 -4.77
N GLN A 15 16.93 2.30 -5.00
CA GLN A 15 18.06 2.91 -5.71
C GLN A 15 19.37 2.76 -4.93
N VAL A 16 19.34 2.95 -3.61
CA VAL A 16 20.52 2.76 -2.75
C VAL A 16 20.94 1.28 -2.73
N ALA A 17 19.99 0.37 -2.54
CA ALA A 17 20.25 -1.06 -2.55
C ALA A 17 20.80 -1.54 -3.90
N GLY A 18 20.21 -1.09 -5.01
CA GLY A 18 20.68 -1.37 -6.36
C GLY A 18 22.07 -0.84 -6.63
N GLY A 19 22.37 0.40 -6.21
CA GLY A 19 23.70 0.99 -6.33
C GLY A 19 24.78 0.22 -5.54
N ILE A 20 24.45 -0.24 -4.33
CA ILE A 20 25.37 -1.07 -3.51
C ILE A 20 25.59 -2.44 -4.15
N ALA A 21 24.53 -3.07 -4.68
CA ALA A 21 24.61 -4.38 -5.30
C ALA A 21 25.44 -4.37 -6.60
N VAL A 22 25.31 -3.31 -7.41
CA VAL A 22 26.13 -3.09 -8.60
C VAL A 22 27.58 -2.76 -8.21
N GLY A 23 27.78 -1.89 -7.22
CA GLY A 23 29.12 -1.52 -6.74
C GLY A 23 29.90 -2.68 -6.11
N ARG A 24 29.21 -3.72 -5.64
CA ARG A 24 29.80 -4.99 -5.15
C ARG A 24 30.00 -6.04 -6.24
N GLY A 25 29.57 -5.79 -7.48
CA GLY A 25 29.66 -6.73 -8.58
C GLY A 25 28.74 -7.96 -8.45
N TRP A 26 27.69 -7.87 -7.62
CA TRP A 26 26.72 -8.98 -7.47
C TRP A 26 25.78 -9.07 -8.67
N ILE A 27 25.49 -7.92 -9.29
CA ILE A 27 24.60 -7.78 -10.44
C ILE A 27 25.07 -6.63 -11.33
N ASP A 28 24.88 -6.77 -12.65
CA ASP A 28 25.12 -5.69 -13.60
C ASP A 28 24.06 -4.58 -13.49
N ALA A 29 24.40 -3.38 -13.97
CA ALA A 29 23.53 -2.20 -13.90
C ALA A 29 22.16 -2.42 -14.58
N ASP A 30 22.13 -3.17 -15.68
CA ASP A 30 20.90 -3.53 -16.38
C ASP A 30 20.00 -4.44 -15.51
N THR A 31 20.61 -5.43 -14.85
CA THR A 31 19.91 -6.35 -13.93
C THR A 31 19.36 -5.61 -12.72
N ALA A 32 20.13 -4.69 -12.13
CA ALA A 32 19.69 -3.87 -11.00
C ALA A 32 18.53 -2.92 -11.36
N THR A 33 18.57 -2.35 -12.56
CA THR A 33 17.50 -1.49 -13.09
C THR A 33 16.22 -2.28 -13.32
N ALA A 34 16.33 -3.45 -13.97
CA ALA A 34 15.20 -4.34 -14.20
C ALA A 34 14.56 -4.83 -12.88
N LEU A 35 15.38 -5.24 -11.91
CA LEU A 35 14.92 -5.65 -10.57
C LEU A 35 14.22 -4.52 -9.84
N THR A 36 14.78 -3.32 -9.86
CA THR A 36 14.16 -2.15 -9.21
C THR A 36 12.79 -1.87 -9.82
N GLY A 37 12.67 -1.86 -11.15
CA GLY A 37 11.41 -1.66 -11.85
C GLY A 37 10.38 -2.75 -11.55
N ALA A 38 10.81 -4.02 -11.52
CA ALA A 38 9.96 -5.16 -11.19
C ALA A 38 9.43 -5.09 -9.75
N ILE A 39 10.30 -4.81 -8.77
CA ILE A 39 9.94 -4.72 -7.35
C ILE A 39 8.95 -3.59 -7.12
N VAL A 40 9.20 -2.40 -7.69
CA VAL A 40 8.27 -1.26 -7.58
C VAL A 40 6.91 -1.61 -8.18
N THR A 41 6.89 -2.23 -9.36
CA THR A 41 5.64 -2.61 -10.04
C THR A 41 4.83 -3.60 -9.20
N ILE A 42 5.48 -4.63 -8.65
CA ILE A 42 4.83 -5.62 -7.76
C ILE A 42 4.26 -4.94 -6.52
N LEU A 43 5.06 -4.08 -5.85
CA LEU A 43 4.63 -3.40 -4.63
C LEU A 43 3.46 -2.45 -4.87
N VAL A 44 3.48 -1.67 -5.95
CA VAL A 44 2.36 -0.79 -6.33
C VAL A 44 1.12 -1.60 -6.72
N THR A 45 1.29 -2.74 -7.40
CA THR A 45 0.18 -3.60 -7.81
C THR A 45 -0.48 -4.25 -6.59
N LEU A 46 0.32 -4.81 -5.67
CA LEU A 46 -0.16 -5.38 -4.42
C LEU A 46 -0.82 -4.32 -3.54
N TRP A 47 -0.25 -3.12 -3.47
CA TRP A 47 -0.86 -1.99 -2.77
C TRP A 47 -2.19 -1.59 -3.41
N GLY A 48 -2.27 -1.50 -4.73
CA GLY A 48 -3.50 -1.21 -5.45
C GLY A 48 -4.59 -2.24 -5.18
N LEU A 49 -4.25 -3.53 -5.18
CA LEU A 49 -5.14 -4.63 -4.79
C LEU A 49 -5.58 -4.53 -3.33
N TYR A 50 -4.67 -4.20 -2.41
CA TYR A 50 -4.96 -4.04 -1.00
C TYR A 50 -5.82 -2.80 -0.71
N ALA A 51 -5.53 -1.67 -1.34
CA ALA A 51 -6.27 -0.42 -1.20
C ALA A 51 -7.68 -0.51 -1.80
N ARG A 52 -7.87 -1.32 -2.85
CA ARG A 52 -9.19 -1.59 -3.45
C ARG A 52 -9.98 -2.67 -2.73
N ARG A 53 -9.43 -3.29 -1.68
CA ARG A 53 -10.20 -4.23 -0.85
C ARG A 53 -11.28 -3.45 -0.12
N ASN A 54 -12.53 -3.90 -0.21
CA ASN A 54 -13.70 -3.24 0.38
C ASN A 54 -13.49 -2.84 1.85
N ALA A 55 -12.80 -3.67 2.63
CA ALA A 55 -12.43 -3.36 4.02
C ALA A 55 -11.50 -2.13 4.16
N ALA A 56 -10.54 -1.94 3.25
CA ALA A 56 -9.65 -0.77 3.27
C ALA A 56 -10.41 0.51 2.88
N LEU A 57 -11.37 0.42 1.96
CA LEU A 57 -12.25 1.53 1.57
C LEU A 57 -13.20 1.93 2.71
N VAL A 58 -13.78 0.95 3.41
CA VAL A 58 -14.62 1.18 4.61
C VAL A 58 -13.79 1.79 5.74
N ALA A 59 -12.58 1.30 5.97
CA ALA A 59 -11.67 1.86 6.99
C ALA A 59 -11.20 3.29 6.63
N ALA A 60 -11.00 3.60 5.34
CA ALA A 60 -10.67 4.94 4.88
C ALA A 60 -11.85 5.90 5.03
N ALA A 61 -13.06 5.48 4.66
CA ALA A 61 -14.29 6.26 4.85
C ALA A 61 -14.58 6.55 6.33
N ALA A 62 -14.28 5.60 7.23
CA ALA A 62 -14.49 5.78 8.66
C ALA A 62 -13.58 6.87 9.28
N LYS A 63 -12.45 7.19 8.64
CA LYS A 63 -11.52 8.25 9.07
C LYS A 63 -11.96 9.65 8.61
N VAL A 64 -12.95 9.76 7.72
CA VAL A 64 -13.45 11.06 7.26
C VAL A 64 -14.37 11.66 8.33
N PRO A 65 -14.12 12.90 8.79
CA PRO A 65 -14.90 13.52 9.86
C PRO A 65 -16.36 13.78 9.46
N GLU A 66 -16.63 14.02 8.18
CA GLU A 66 -17.98 14.28 7.63
C GLU A 66 -18.86 13.01 7.57
N VAL A 67 -18.26 11.82 7.57
CA VAL A 67 -19.02 10.57 7.50
C VAL A 67 -19.62 10.26 8.86
N LYS A 68 -20.96 10.23 8.93
CA LYS A 68 -21.73 9.99 10.15
C LYS A 68 -22.01 8.49 10.40
N THR A 69 -22.28 7.72 9.34
CA THR A 69 -22.55 6.27 9.43
C THR A 69 -22.07 5.55 8.18
N ILE A 70 -21.44 4.38 8.35
CA ILE A 70 -21.13 3.43 7.27
C ILE A 70 -21.83 2.11 7.61
N LEU A 71 -22.78 1.71 6.78
CA LEU A 71 -23.39 0.38 6.85
C LEU A 71 -22.52 -0.57 6.02
N ALA A 72 -21.92 -1.55 6.69
CA ALA A 72 -21.06 -2.55 6.07
C ALA A 72 -21.56 -3.96 6.38
N ASP A 73 -21.18 -4.93 5.54
CA ASP A 73 -21.44 -6.35 5.79
C ASP A 73 -20.91 -6.76 7.20
N PRO A 74 -21.61 -7.65 7.94
CA PRO A 74 -21.24 -8.01 9.31
C PRO A 74 -19.79 -8.46 9.47
N ALA A 75 -19.23 -9.19 8.49
CA ALA A 75 -17.83 -9.63 8.54
C ALA A 75 -16.84 -8.46 8.43
N THR A 76 -17.22 -7.41 7.70
CA THR A 76 -16.40 -6.20 7.51
C THR A 76 -16.55 -5.24 8.70
N ALA A 77 -17.73 -5.17 9.30
CA ALA A 77 -17.98 -4.39 10.51
C ALA A 77 -17.21 -4.95 11.73
N ILE A 78 -17.08 -6.27 11.85
CA ILE A 78 -16.30 -6.91 12.93
C ILE A 78 -14.79 -6.72 12.72
N ALA A 79 -14.31 -6.75 11.47
CA ALA A 79 -12.89 -6.60 11.14
C ALA A 79 -12.37 -5.17 11.32
N ILE A 80 -13.24 -4.16 11.39
CA ILE A 80 -12.87 -2.74 11.48
C ILE A 80 -13.45 -2.17 12.78
N PRO A 81 -12.69 -2.13 13.88
CA PRO A 81 -13.14 -1.54 15.15
C PRO A 81 -13.23 -0.01 15.00
N SER A 82 -14.39 0.49 14.58
CA SER A 82 -14.70 1.92 14.49
C SER A 82 -16.16 2.16 14.86
N ALA A 83 -16.43 3.14 15.74
CA ALA A 83 -17.77 3.50 16.21
C ALA A 83 -18.73 3.96 15.09
N LYS A 84 -18.20 4.26 13.90
CA LYS A 84 -18.95 4.71 12.72
C LYS A 84 -19.34 3.58 11.77
N VAL A 85 -18.79 2.38 11.94
CA VAL A 85 -19.06 1.23 11.07
C VAL A 85 -20.07 0.34 11.79
N GLN A 86 -21.27 0.26 11.26
CA GLN A 86 -22.36 -0.56 11.80
C GLN A 86 -22.69 -1.70 10.84
N PRO A 87 -23.03 -2.89 11.35
CA PRO A 87 -23.52 -3.97 10.51
C PRO A 87 -24.81 -3.53 9.82
N ALA A 88 -24.89 -3.76 8.50
CA ALA A 88 -26.14 -3.59 7.75
C ALA A 88 -27.22 -4.56 8.29
N PRO A 89 -28.50 -4.13 8.38
CA PRO A 89 -29.61 -4.96 8.88
C PRO A 89 -29.95 -6.14 7.97
#